data_AF-A0AA97EAI8-F1
#
_entry.id   AF-A0AA97EAI8-F1
#
_cell.length_a   1.000
_cell.length_b   1.000
_cell.length_c   1.000
_cell.angle_alpha   90.00
_cell.angle_beta   90.00
_cell.angle_gamma   90.00
#
_symmetry.space_group_name_H-M   'P 1'
#
loop_
_entity.id
_entity.type
_entity.pdbx_description
1 polymer ?
#
loop_
_entity_poly.entity_id
_entity_poly.type
_entity_poly.pdbx_seq_one_letter_code
_entity_poly.pdbx_strand_id
1 'polypeptide(L)'
;MALCGSCSTGRSPSVFRQLYAALGRWGDGALQGYWLRCCLKAGLGLLLAGLGSCSHLSGVVPRQIVLKQTWEIESGDRVAGQLVTGGLGDISVQLQGTRLRAPFAGQVELAAKGFRCIYFSTPEVPAYLFRYCGIRRPRLGALQAGDVMGRGRHIHFATLRRQPDGAWAIVEPSDRVLERSLNQPASSLGF
;
A
#
# COMPACT_ATOMS: atom_id res chain seq x y z
N MET A 1 -3.02 -4.26 7.94
CA MET A 1 -1.99 -4.87 7.08
C MET A 1 -0.80 -3.93 7.01
N ALA A 2 0.11 -4.04 7.96
CA ALA A 2 1.47 -3.53 7.84
C ALA A 2 2.34 -4.74 7.51
N LEU A 3 2.95 -4.71 6.33
CA LEU A 3 4.05 -5.58 5.96
C LEU A 3 5.25 -5.13 6.79
N CYS A 4 5.63 -5.91 7.79
CA CYS A 4 6.96 -5.82 8.38
C CYS A 4 7.84 -6.80 7.59
N GLY A 5 8.75 -6.25 6.79
CA GLY A 5 9.79 -7.00 6.12
C GLY A 5 10.78 -7.51 7.15
N SER A 6 10.80 -8.82 7.38
CA SER A 6 11.88 -9.47 8.11
C SER A 6 13.07 -9.69 7.19
N CYS A 7 14.17 -9.04 7.60
CA CYS A 7 15.53 -9.27 7.14
C CYS A 7 15.89 -10.75 7.33
N SER A 8 16.07 -11.49 6.23
CA SER A 8 16.54 -12.86 6.23
C SER A 8 18.08 -12.88 6.29
N THR A 9 18.65 -12.98 7.49
CA THR A 9 20.04 -13.40 7.66
C THR A 9 20.10 -14.92 7.65
N GLY A 10 20.27 -15.48 6.46
CA GLY A 10 20.63 -16.88 6.28
C GLY A 10 22.03 -17.13 6.81
N ARG A 11 22.14 -17.94 7.88
CA ARG A 11 23.40 -18.55 8.30
C ARG A 11 23.25 -20.06 8.15
N SER A 12 23.92 -20.57 7.11
CA SER A 12 24.03 -21.99 6.80
C SER A 12 24.71 -22.74 7.96
N PRO A 13 24.23 -23.94 8.35
CA PRO A 13 24.84 -24.76 9.39
C PRO A 13 25.65 -25.89 8.76
N SER A 14 26.97 -25.77 8.69
CA SER A 14 27.85 -26.95 8.54
C SER A 14 29.30 -26.56 8.65
N VAL A 15 30.09 -27.47 9.22
CA VAL A 15 31.55 -27.42 9.35
C VAL A 15 32.04 -26.56 10.52
N PHE A 16 32.04 -27.14 11.72
CA PHE A 16 33.26 -27.30 12.52
C PHE A 16 32.95 -28.24 13.70
N ARG A 17 32.88 -29.53 13.40
CA ARG A 17 32.82 -30.60 14.39
C ARG A 17 34.09 -31.42 14.20
N GLN A 18 35.19 -31.00 14.80
CA GLN A 18 36.37 -31.82 15.04
C GLN A 18 37.40 -31.03 15.84
N LEU A 19 37.61 -31.49 17.08
CA LEU A 19 38.79 -31.38 17.95
C LEU A 19 38.27 -31.18 19.37
N TYR A 20 38.27 -32.26 20.15
CA TYR A 20 38.58 -32.34 21.59
C TYR A 20 38.14 -33.71 22.08
N ALA A 21 38.93 -34.72 21.71
CA ALA A 21 38.91 -36.05 22.29
C ALA A 21 40.36 -36.44 22.59
N ALA A 22 40.92 -35.85 23.64
CA ALA A 22 42.13 -36.33 24.30
C ALA A 22 42.33 -35.50 25.56
N LEU A 23 42.07 -36.10 26.72
CA LEU A 23 42.90 -36.05 27.94
C LEU A 23 42.07 -36.61 29.09
N GLY A 24 42.28 -37.90 29.34
CA GLY A 24 41.83 -38.55 30.55
C GLY A 24 42.73 -38.20 31.74
N ARG A 25 42.10 -38.24 32.91
CA ARG A 25 42.58 -38.98 34.09
C ARG A 25 43.78 -38.39 34.85
N TRP A 26 43.50 -37.40 35.69
CA TRP A 26 44.18 -37.08 36.96
C TRP A 26 43.02 -36.73 37.92
N GLY A 27 42.81 -37.34 39.08
CA GLY A 27 43.71 -37.46 40.23
C GLY A 27 42.94 -36.84 41.41
N ASP A 28 42.85 -37.57 42.52
CA ASP A 28 41.97 -37.36 43.68
C ASP A 28 42.06 -35.98 44.35
N GLY A 29 41.01 -35.67 45.13
CA GLY A 29 41.21 -34.99 46.41
C GLY A 29 40.75 -33.54 46.51
N ALA A 30 39.56 -33.39 47.11
CA ALA A 30 39.26 -32.39 48.12
C ALA A 30 39.69 -30.94 47.83
N LEU A 31 38.87 -30.17 47.11
CA LEU A 31 38.81 -28.69 47.21
C LEU A 31 37.49 -28.18 46.57
N GLN A 32 36.38 -28.83 46.89
CA GLN A 32 35.08 -28.70 46.19
C GLN A 32 34.05 -27.80 46.91
N GLY A 33 34.49 -26.81 47.69
CA GLY A 33 33.58 -26.05 48.58
C GLY A 33 33.41 -24.55 48.32
N TYR A 34 34.47 -23.85 47.89
CA TYR A 34 34.51 -22.38 48.03
C TYR A 34 34.46 -21.57 46.73
N TRP A 35 34.71 -22.17 45.57
CA TRP A 35 34.73 -21.42 44.30
C TRP A 35 33.35 -21.25 43.64
N LEU A 36 32.36 -22.09 43.96
CA LEU A 36 31.02 -22.01 43.35
C LEU A 36 30.14 -20.87 43.91
N ARG A 37 30.49 -20.26 45.04
CA ARG A 37 29.66 -19.22 45.68
C ARG A 37 29.92 -17.79 45.18
N CYS A 38 31.05 -17.52 44.50
CA CYS A 38 31.33 -16.19 43.95
C CYS A 38 30.77 -15.99 42.53
N CYS A 39 30.87 -16.99 41.66
CA CYS A 39 30.37 -16.86 40.27
C CYS A 39 28.85 -16.74 40.19
N LEU A 40 28.11 -17.34 41.14
CA LEU A 40 26.64 -17.32 41.13
C LEU A 40 26.05 -15.94 41.52
N LYS A 41 26.76 -15.12 42.29
CA LYS A 41 26.29 -13.76 42.65
C LYS A 41 26.63 -12.71 41.59
N ALA A 42 27.72 -12.90 40.84
CA ALA A 42 28.11 -11.99 39.75
C ALA A 42 27.25 -12.17 38.49
N GLY A 43 26.75 -13.38 38.21
CA GLY A 43 25.88 -13.64 37.04
C GLY A 43 24.45 -13.12 37.18
N LEU A 44 23.90 -13.09 38.40
CA LEU A 44 22.49 -12.69 38.63
C LEU A 44 22.28 -11.16 38.56
N GLY A 45 23.31 -10.36 38.89
CA GLY A 45 23.26 -8.90 38.78
C GLY A 45 23.24 -8.39 37.33
N LEU A 46 23.91 -9.10 36.41
CA LEU A 46 23.96 -8.72 35.00
C LEU A 46 22.67 -9.06 34.23
N LEU A 47 21.93 -10.09 34.68
CA LEU A 47 20.67 -10.51 34.06
C LEU A 47 19.48 -9.58 34.41
N LEU A 48 19.53 -8.89 35.55
CA LEU A 48 18.48 -7.95 35.96
C LEU A 48 18.65 -6.53 35.37
N ALA A 49 19.84 -6.17 34.90
CA ALA A 49 20.10 -4.86 34.28
C ALA A 49 19.64 -4.77 32.81
N GLY A 50 19.28 -5.90 32.17
CA GLY A 50 18.90 -5.96 30.75
C GLY A 50 17.43 -5.71 30.44
N LEU A 51 16.54 -5.63 31.44
CA LEU A 51 15.08 -5.58 31.21
C LEU A 51 14.48 -4.16 31.26
N GLY A 52 15.29 -3.12 31.46
CA GLY A 52 14.81 -1.74 31.66
C GLY A 52 14.66 -0.86 30.42
N SER A 53 14.95 -1.35 29.20
CA SER A 53 14.85 -0.53 28.00
C SER A 53 13.46 -0.60 27.37
N CYS A 54 12.44 -0.09 28.09
CA CYS A 54 11.18 0.30 27.47
C CYS A 54 11.47 1.55 26.63
N SER A 55 11.70 1.33 25.33
CA SER A 55 11.77 2.40 24.35
C SER A 55 10.42 3.12 24.36
N HIS A 56 10.38 4.32 24.95
CA HIS A 56 9.22 5.18 24.92
C HIS A 56 8.93 5.56 23.47
N LEU A 57 8.01 4.84 22.84
CA LEU A 57 7.47 5.16 21.52
C LEU A 57 6.70 6.47 21.66
N SER A 58 7.38 7.59 21.43
CA SER A 58 6.75 8.89 21.34
C SER A 58 5.67 8.82 20.26
N GLY A 59 4.40 8.90 20.68
CA GLY A 59 3.26 8.90 19.77
C GLY A 59 3.42 10.01 18.74
N VAL A 60 3.45 9.64 17.47
CA VAL A 60 3.50 10.60 16.35
C VAL A 60 2.16 11.36 16.37
N VAL A 61 2.18 12.59 16.86
CA VAL A 61 0.99 13.46 16.84
C VAL A 61 0.77 13.90 15.39
N PRO A 62 -0.39 13.58 14.78
CA PRO A 62 -0.70 14.01 13.42
C PRO A 62 -0.65 15.54 13.33
N ARG A 63 0.11 16.08 12.37
CA ARG A 63 0.14 17.51 12.11
C ARG A 63 -1.15 17.92 11.40
N GLN A 64 -1.93 18.80 12.02
CA GLN A 64 -3.06 19.44 11.36
C GLN A 64 -2.53 20.59 10.49
N ILE A 65 -2.66 20.44 9.17
CA ILE A 65 -2.35 21.49 8.19
C ILE A 65 -3.69 21.94 7.62
N VAL A 66 -3.99 23.24 7.73
CA VAL A 66 -5.19 23.83 7.13
C VAL A 66 -4.93 24.03 5.64
N LEU A 67 -5.51 23.18 4.81
CA LEU A 67 -5.49 23.32 3.35
C LEU A 67 -6.52 24.39 2.95
N LYS A 68 -6.10 25.39 2.15
CA LYS A 68 -6.96 26.51 1.72
C LYS A 68 -7.89 26.17 0.53
N GLN A 69 -7.95 24.91 0.11
CA GLN A 69 -8.75 24.47 -1.02
C GLN A 69 -9.59 23.27 -0.56
N THR A 70 -10.90 23.50 -0.44
CA THR A 70 -11.89 22.45 -0.17
C THR A 70 -12.33 21.88 -1.50
N TRP A 71 -12.18 20.57 -1.68
CA TRP A 71 -12.64 19.84 -2.87
C TRP A 71 -13.88 19.01 -2.46
N GLU A 72 -14.77 18.72 -3.39
CA GLU A 72 -15.98 17.91 -3.23
C GLU A 72 -15.66 16.46 -2.81
N ILE A 73 -14.49 15.95 -3.21
CA ILE A 73 -13.99 14.63 -2.80
C ILE A 73 -12.65 14.79 -2.07
N GLU A 74 -12.61 14.36 -0.81
CA GLU A 74 -11.44 14.43 0.06
C GLU A 74 -10.92 13.04 0.48
N SER A 75 -9.70 13.01 1.02
CA SER A 75 -9.13 11.77 1.56
C SER A 75 -9.91 11.34 2.82
N GLY A 76 -10.36 10.09 2.84
CA GLY A 76 -11.23 9.56 3.89
C GLY A 76 -12.67 9.32 3.43
N ASP A 77 -13.09 9.97 2.34
CA ASP A 77 -14.42 9.78 1.76
C ASP A 77 -14.62 8.39 1.16
N ARG A 78 -15.88 8.05 0.89
CA ARG A 78 -16.25 6.84 0.16
C ARG A 78 -17.05 7.16 -1.10
N VAL A 79 -16.57 6.65 -2.23
CA VAL A 79 -17.25 6.73 -3.53
C VAL A 79 -17.53 5.30 -4.01
N ALA A 80 -18.79 4.98 -4.32
CA ALA A 80 -19.22 3.60 -4.64
C ALA A 80 -18.75 2.56 -3.58
N GLY A 81 -18.77 2.94 -2.30
CA GLY A 81 -18.30 2.12 -1.18
C GLY A 81 -16.78 1.95 -1.06
N GLN A 82 -15.99 2.46 -2.02
CA GLN A 82 -14.52 2.39 -2.01
C GLN A 82 -13.90 3.56 -1.24
N LEU A 83 -12.83 3.31 -0.48
CA LEU A 83 -12.14 4.33 0.31
C LEU A 83 -11.24 5.20 -0.59
N VAL A 84 -11.38 6.52 -0.46
CA VAL A 84 -10.47 7.51 -1.02
C VAL A 84 -9.27 7.66 -0.08
N THR A 85 -8.06 7.38 -0.59
CA THR A 85 -6.82 7.33 0.23
C THR A 85 -5.86 8.50 -0.01
N GLY A 86 -6.24 9.50 -0.79
CA GLY A 86 -5.45 10.71 -1.04
C GLY A 86 -6.11 11.64 -2.06
N GLY A 87 -5.78 12.93 -2.00
CA GLY A 87 -6.28 13.96 -2.92
C GLY A 87 -5.41 15.22 -3.00
N LEU A 88 -5.06 15.62 -4.24
CA LEU A 88 -4.71 16.98 -4.69
C LEU A 88 -4.43 16.93 -6.21
N GLY A 89 -5.48 17.13 -7.02
CA GLY A 89 -5.48 17.07 -8.49
C GLY A 89 -5.90 15.70 -9.06
N ASP A 90 -5.58 14.61 -8.39
CA ASP A 90 -6.14 13.28 -8.62
C ASP A 90 -6.52 12.61 -7.30
N ILE A 91 -7.45 11.66 -7.36
CA ILE A 91 -7.90 10.89 -6.20
C ILE A 91 -7.45 9.44 -6.29
N SER A 92 -6.99 8.91 -5.17
CA SER A 92 -6.54 7.53 -5.06
C SER A 92 -7.66 6.66 -4.48
N VAL A 93 -8.07 5.64 -5.21
CA VAL A 93 -9.18 4.76 -4.82
C VAL A 93 -8.69 3.32 -4.69
N GLN A 94 -8.96 2.69 -3.55
CA GLN A 94 -8.73 1.26 -3.37
C GLN A 94 -9.91 0.47 -3.96
N LEU A 95 -9.67 -0.42 -4.92
CA LEU A 95 -10.73 -1.10 -5.68
C LEU A 95 -11.28 -2.36 -5.01
N GLN A 96 -10.62 -2.93 -4.01
CA GLN A 96 -11.03 -4.18 -3.32
C GLN A 96 -11.40 -5.35 -4.26
N GLY A 97 -10.80 -5.42 -5.46
CA GLY A 97 -11.11 -6.46 -6.46
C GLY A 97 -12.19 -6.07 -7.50
N THR A 98 -12.82 -4.91 -7.34
CA THR A 98 -13.77 -4.33 -8.28
C THR A 98 -13.14 -4.08 -9.65
N ARG A 99 -13.91 -4.32 -10.71
CA ARG A 99 -13.49 -4.06 -12.09
C ARG A 99 -13.79 -2.60 -12.42
N LEU A 100 -12.84 -1.94 -13.08
CA LEU A 100 -13.05 -0.61 -13.60
C LEU A 100 -13.84 -0.70 -14.91
N ARG A 101 -14.94 0.04 -15.01
CA ARG A 101 -15.88 0.01 -16.12
C ARG A 101 -16.01 1.36 -16.79
N ALA A 102 -16.35 1.36 -18.08
CA ALA A 102 -16.61 2.58 -18.82
C ALA A 102 -17.90 3.23 -18.30
N PRO A 103 -17.88 4.48 -17.84
CA PRO A 103 -19.07 5.14 -17.27
C PRO A 103 -20.12 5.50 -18.34
N PHE A 104 -19.68 5.64 -19.60
CA PHE A 104 -20.46 5.98 -20.78
C PHE A 104 -19.93 5.23 -22.00
N ALA A 105 -20.57 5.40 -23.17
CA ALA A 105 -19.92 5.02 -24.42
C ALA A 105 -18.74 5.97 -24.68
N GLY A 106 -17.64 5.46 -25.21
CA GLY A 106 -16.46 6.29 -25.37
C GLY A 106 -15.24 5.55 -25.89
N GLN A 107 -14.10 6.23 -25.83
CA GLN A 107 -12.84 5.78 -26.40
C GLN A 107 -11.78 5.71 -25.30
N VAL A 108 -11.05 4.58 -25.26
CA VAL A 108 -9.91 4.38 -24.36
C VAL A 108 -8.59 4.42 -25.12
N GLU A 109 -7.68 5.27 -24.67
CA GLU A 109 -6.36 5.47 -25.26
C GLU A 109 -5.26 5.36 -24.20
N LEU A 110 -4.04 5.00 -24.61
CA LEU A 110 -2.89 4.97 -23.70
C LEU A 110 -2.35 6.38 -23.46
N ALA A 111 -1.97 6.68 -22.22
CA ALA A 111 -1.24 7.91 -21.93
C ALA A 111 0.21 7.82 -22.46
N ALA A 112 0.67 8.85 -23.17
CA ALA A 112 1.94 8.85 -23.90
C ALA A 112 3.22 8.74 -23.05
N LYS A 113 3.15 8.98 -21.73
CA LYS A 113 4.31 8.88 -20.82
C LYS A 113 3.92 8.22 -19.50
N GLY A 114 4.56 7.07 -19.23
CA GLY A 114 4.85 6.58 -17.88
C GLY A 114 3.67 6.14 -17.02
N PHE A 115 3.79 4.93 -16.48
CA PHE A 115 2.82 4.25 -15.62
C PHE A 115 1.54 3.85 -16.36
N ARG A 116 0.93 2.75 -15.92
CA ARG A 116 -0.21 2.09 -16.58
C ARG A 116 -1.46 2.98 -16.48
N CYS A 117 -1.48 4.02 -17.29
CA CYS A 117 -2.50 5.05 -17.35
C CYS A 117 -3.21 5.00 -18.69
N ILE A 118 -4.52 5.14 -18.64
CA ILE A 118 -5.37 5.34 -19.81
C ILE A 118 -6.08 6.68 -19.72
N TYR A 119 -6.38 7.23 -20.89
CA TYR A 119 -7.36 8.28 -21.05
C TYR A 119 -8.67 7.67 -21.55
N PHE A 120 -9.78 8.14 -21.00
CA PHE A 120 -11.13 7.85 -21.46
C PHE A 120 -11.78 9.15 -21.90
N SER A 121 -12.23 9.20 -23.14
CA SER A 121 -13.01 10.30 -23.72
C SER A 121 -14.40 9.80 -24.11
N THR A 122 -15.38 10.69 -24.11
CA THR A 122 -16.79 10.34 -24.30
C THR A 122 -17.52 11.53 -24.94
N PRO A 123 -18.36 11.30 -25.97
CA PRO A 123 -19.15 12.38 -26.57
C PRO A 123 -20.21 12.96 -25.63
N GLU A 124 -20.57 12.26 -24.56
CA GLU A 124 -21.51 12.70 -23.53
C GLU A 124 -20.98 13.91 -22.74
N VAL A 125 -19.66 14.05 -22.61
CA VAL A 125 -18.99 15.19 -21.96
C VAL A 125 -17.74 15.63 -22.75
N PRO A 126 -17.91 16.27 -23.92
CA PRO A 126 -16.86 16.40 -24.95
C PRO A 126 -15.70 17.34 -24.58
N ALA A 127 -15.87 18.20 -23.58
CA ALA A 127 -14.82 19.09 -23.07
C ALA A 127 -13.96 18.45 -21.98
N TYR A 128 -14.24 17.19 -21.61
CA TYR A 128 -13.61 16.49 -20.50
C TYR A 128 -12.86 15.24 -20.96
N LEU A 129 -11.76 14.94 -20.24
CA LEU A 129 -10.96 13.75 -20.42
C LEU A 129 -10.70 13.13 -19.05
N PHE A 130 -10.88 11.82 -18.95
CA PHE A 130 -10.74 11.10 -17.68
C PHE A 130 -9.48 10.27 -17.70
N ARG A 131 -8.58 10.51 -16.75
CA ARG A 131 -7.34 9.75 -16.61
C ARG A 131 -7.48 8.72 -15.51
N TYR A 132 -7.19 7.47 -15.84
CA TYR A 132 -7.13 6.38 -14.86
C TYR A 132 -5.75 5.74 -14.88
N CYS A 133 -5.03 5.78 -13.76
CA CYS A 133 -3.74 5.14 -13.57
C CYS A 133 -3.83 3.95 -12.62
N GLY A 134 -2.88 3.00 -12.72
CA GLY A 134 -2.84 1.80 -11.86
C GLY A 134 -3.61 0.60 -12.42
N ILE A 135 -4.07 0.69 -13.67
CA ILE A 135 -4.83 -0.37 -14.34
C ILE A 135 -3.89 -1.44 -14.88
N ARG A 136 -4.27 -2.71 -14.74
CA ARG A 136 -3.61 -3.87 -15.37
C ARG A 136 -4.44 -4.32 -16.57
N ARG A 137 -3.75 -4.58 -17.69
CA ARG A 137 -4.33 -5.05 -18.96
C ARG A 137 -5.52 -4.18 -19.41
N PRO A 138 -5.29 -2.89 -19.71
CA PRO A 138 -6.36 -2.00 -20.16
C PRO A 138 -6.95 -2.50 -21.48
N ARG A 139 -8.28 -2.42 -21.62
CA ARG A 139 -8.97 -2.62 -22.88
C ARG A 139 -9.00 -1.28 -23.62
N LEU A 140 -8.33 -1.21 -24.76
CA LEU A 140 -8.21 -0.01 -25.58
C LEU A 140 -9.29 0.00 -26.68
N GLY A 141 -9.53 1.17 -27.25
CA GLY A 141 -10.51 1.34 -28.32
C GLY A 141 -11.88 1.80 -27.83
N ALA A 142 -12.86 1.67 -28.71
CA ALA A 142 -14.24 2.04 -28.42
C ALA A 142 -14.88 1.05 -27.44
N LEU A 143 -15.58 1.58 -26.44
CA LEU A 143 -16.28 0.82 -25.41
C LEU A 143 -17.70 1.35 -25.24
N GLN A 144 -18.61 0.46 -24.85
CA GLN A 144 -19.96 0.81 -24.43
C GLN A 144 -20.01 1.05 -22.92
N ALA A 145 -21.05 1.74 -22.45
CA ALA A 145 -21.26 1.92 -21.01
C ALA A 145 -21.31 0.57 -20.28
N GLY A 146 -20.59 0.47 -19.16
CA GLY A 146 -20.48 -0.74 -18.35
C GLY A 146 -19.41 -1.74 -18.81
N ASP A 147 -18.84 -1.59 -20.01
CA ASP A 147 -17.73 -2.43 -20.48
C ASP A 147 -16.54 -2.36 -19.52
N VAL A 148 -15.85 -3.48 -19.33
CA VAL A 148 -14.66 -3.52 -18.47
C VAL A 148 -13.48 -2.85 -19.18
N MET A 149 -13.02 -1.72 -18.63
CA MET A 149 -11.81 -1.01 -19.08
C MET A 149 -10.53 -1.67 -18.54
N GLY A 150 -10.60 -2.30 -17.36
CA GLY A 150 -9.47 -3.03 -16.80
C GLY A 150 -9.65 -3.39 -15.32
N ARG A 151 -8.54 -3.74 -14.67
CA ARG A 151 -8.52 -4.15 -13.26
C ARG A 151 -7.32 -3.58 -12.51
N GLY A 152 -7.49 -3.16 -11.26
CA GLY A 152 -6.42 -2.63 -10.42
C GLY A 152 -6.60 -3.06 -8.97
N ARG A 153 -5.59 -2.81 -8.12
CA ARG A 153 -5.76 -2.84 -6.64
C ARG A 153 -6.07 -1.46 -6.11
N HIS A 154 -5.36 -0.48 -6.64
CA HIS A 154 -5.61 0.94 -6.44
C HIS A 154 -5.63 1.58 -7.83
N ILE A 155 -6.45 2.61 -7.99
CA ILE A 155 -6.42 3.48 -9.15
C ILE A 155 -6.20 4.91 -8.72
N HIS A 156 -5.60 5.71 -9.59
CA HIS A 156 -5.60 7.16 -9.47
C HIS A 156 -6.50 7.71 -10.57
N PHE A 157 -7.52 8.47 -10.18
CA PHE A 157 -8.50 9.05 -11.08
C PHE A 157 -8.35 10.57 -11.10
N ALA A 158 -8.25 11.14 -12.30
CA ALA A 158 -8.21 12.59 -12.50
C ALA A 158 -9.19 12.98 -13.60
N THR A 159 -9.80 14.15 -13.44
CA THR A 159 -10.61 14.78 -14.50
C THR A 159 -9.80 15.92 -15.10
N LEU A 160 -9.74 15.98 -16.43
CA LEU A 160 -9.11 17.06 -17.16
C LEU A 160 -10.19 17.79 -17.96
N ARG A 161 -10.10 19.12 -18.00
CA ARG A 161 -10.97 19.98 -18.81
C ARG A 161 -10.15 20.68 -19.88
N ARG A 162 -10.65 20.67 -21.11
CA ARG A 162 -10.08 21.40 -22.23
C ARG A 162 -10.26 22.90 -22.02
N GLN A 163 -9.17 23.64 -22.13
CA GLN A 163 -9.12 25.10 -22.05
C GLN A 163 -9.38 25.74 -23.43
N PRO A 164 -9.75 27.03 -23.50
CA PRO A 164 -9.99 27.72 -24.77
C PRO A 164 -8.77 27.76 -25.70
N ASP A 165 -7.57 27.74 -25.15
CA ASP A 165 -6.29 27.67 -25.88
C ASP A 165 -5.98 26.25 -26.41
N GLY A 166 -6.85 25.27 -26.13
CA GLY A 166 -6.69 23.88 -26.53
C GLY A 166 -5.88 23.02 -25.55
N ALA A 167 -5.29 23.60 -24.50
CA ALA A 167 -4.58 22.87 -23.47
C ALA A 167 -5.54 22.09 -22.55
N TRP A 168 -5.01 21.15 -21.78
CA TRP A 168 -5.78 20.40 -20.78
C TRP A 168 -5.33 20.79 -19.37
N ALA A 169 -6.28 21.17 -18.53
CA ALA A 169 -6.03 21.45 -17.12
C ALA A 169 -6.67 20.37 -16.25
N ILE A 170 -5.98 19.95 -15.19
CA ILE A 170 -6.59 19.12 -14.15
C ILE A 170 -7.62 19.97 -13.42
N VAL A 171 -8.81 19.40 -13.26
CA VAL A 171 -9.91 19.99 -12.51
C VAL A 171 -10.40 18.99 -11.48
N GLU A 172 -11.31 19.45 -10.64
CA GLU A 172 -12.01 18.63 -9.66
C GLU A 172 -12.53 17.31 -10.27
N PRO A 173 -12.21 16.16 -9.67
CA PRO A 173 -12.71 14.86 -10.14
C PRO A 173 -14.23 14.76 -9.96
N SER A 174 -14.94 14.38 -11.02
CA SER A 174 -16.39 14.16 -10.91
C SER A 174 -16.71 12.87 -10.14
N ASP A 175 -17.46 13.03 -9.05
CA ASP A 175 -18.07 11.97 -8.24
C ASP A 175 -18.89 10.98 -9.10
N ARG A 176 -19.82 11.48 -9.92
CA ARG A 176 -20.75 10.68 -10.72
C ARG A 176 -20.06 9.83 -11.76
N VAL A 177 -19.02 10.38 -12.40
CA VAL A 177 -18.25 9.64 -13.41
C VAL A 177 -17.45 8.52 -12.75
N LEU A 178 -16.79 8.84 -11.64
CA LEU A 178 -16.05 7.83 -10.88
C LEU A 178 -16.99 6.75 -10.34
N GLU A 179 -18.12 7.15 -9.76
CA GLU A 179 -19.11 6.23 -9.20
C GLU A 179 -19.61 5.26 -10.27
N ARG A 180 -19.99 5.73 -11.46
CA ARG A 180 -20.37 4.87 -12.59
C ARG A 180 -19.24 3.96 -13.05
N SER A 181 -17.99 4.41 -12.95
CA SER A 181 -16.82 3.61 -13.34
C SER A 181 -16.51 2.48 -12.34
N LEU A 182 -16.89 2.68 -11.08
CA LEU A 182 -16.66 1.74 -9.98
C LEU A 182 -17.87 0.85 -9.68
N ASN A 183 -19.08 1.35 -9.96
CA ASN A 183 -20.32 0.62 -9.69
C ASN A 183 -20.37 -0.64 -10.54
N GLN A 184 -20.69 -1.74 -9.87
CA GLN A 184 -21.06 -2.96 -10.56
C GLN A 184 -22.44 -2.74 -11.20
N PRO A 185 -22.71 -3.19 -12.44
CA PRO A 185 -24.09 -3.58 -12.72
C PRO A 185 -24.46 -4.55 -11.62
N ALA A 186 -25.56 -4.31 -10.90
CA ALA A 186 -25.98 -5.10 -9.76
C ALA A 186 -25.74 -6.57 -10.10
N SER A 187 -24.81 -7.22 -9.38
CA SER A 187 -24.79 -8.67 -9.39
C SER A 187 -26.16 -9.05 -8.88
N SER A 188 -27.00 -9.58 -9.76
CA SER A 188 -28.21 -10.28 -9.39
C SER A 188 -27.78 -11.41 -8.47
N LEU A 189 -27.71 -11.13 -7.17
CA LEU A 189 -27.68 -12.14 -6.14
C LEU A 189 -29.02 -12.85 -6.24
N GLY A 190 -29.00 -13.99 -6.92
CA GLY A 190 -30.02 -15.00 -6.77
C GLY A 190 -30.03 -15.40 -5.30
N PHE A 191 -31.09 -15.00 -4.61
CA PHE A 191 -31.53 -15.63 -3.39
C PHE A 191 -32.35 -16.87 -3.76
#